data_AF-A0A2M8T6I0-F1
#
_entry.id   AF-A0A2M8T6I0-F1
#
_cell.length_a   1.000
_cell.length_b   1.000
_cell.length_c   1.000
_cell.angle_alpha   90.00
_cell.angle_beta   90.00
_cell.angle_gamma   90.00
#
_symmetry.space_group_name_H-M   'P 1'
#
loop_
_entity.id
_entity.type
_entity.pdbx_description
1 polymer ?
#
loop_
_entity_poly.entity_id
_entity_poly.type
_entity_poly.pdbx_seq_one_letter_code
_entity_poly.pdbx_strand_id
1 'polypeptide(L)'
;MKDEKRFKTVCSECGHTFYACKSIAQELGLLDAGHGSCPECKTFLNLTFDKNNNETKTIAWNKYLKSVGISTFDENGVEIKKYKAPRWNIKRRR
;
A
#
# COMPACT_ATOMS: atom_id res chain seq x y z
N MET A 1 -25.52 4.13 2.75
CA MET A 1 -24.09 3.79 2.64
C MET A 1 -23.96 2.29 2.84
N LYS A 2 -23.05 1.59 2.14
CA LYS A 2 -22.69 0.23 2.55
C LYS A 2 -21.79 0.34 3.78
N ASP A 3 -21.94 -0.59 4.73
CA ASP A 3 -21.05 -0.71 5.87
C ASP A 3 -19.66 -1.19 5.42
N GLU A 4 -18.83 -0.24 4.98
CA GLU A 4 -17.44 -0.50 4.60
C GLU A 4 -16.71 -1.08 5.81
N LYS A 5 -16.36 -2.38 5.74
CA LYS A 5 -15.68 -3.05 6.84
C LYS A 5 -14.35 -2.35 7.13
N ARG A 6 -14.29 -1.73 8.31
CA ARG A 6 -13.11 -1.05 8.84
C ARG A 6 -12.22 -2.05 9.54
N PHE A 7 -10.97 -2.17 9.08
CA PHE A 7 -9.99 -3.09 9.62
C PHE A 7 -9.03 -2.35 10.58
N LYS A 8 -8.74 -2.99 11.71
CA LYS A 8 -7.78 -2.45 12.69
C LYS A 8 -6.40 -2.37 12.05
N THR A 9 -5.76 -1.23 12.22
CA THR A 9 -4.51 -0.86 11.55
C THR A 9 -3.60 -0.19 12.57
N VAL A 10 -2.35 -0.64 12.70
CA VAL A 10 -1.36 -0.03 13.62
C VAL A 10 -0.25 0.58 12.78
N CYS A 11 0.07 1.86 13.01
CA CYS A 11 1.16 2.54 12.30
C CYS A 11 2.52 1.99 12.74
N SER A 12 3.33 1.53 11.78
CA SER A 12 4.68 0.99 12.03
C SER A 12 5.72 2.04 12.46
N GLU A 13 5.44 3.33 12.31
CA GLU A 13 6.39 4.41 12.64
C GLU A 13 6.07 5.11 13.96
N CYS A 14 4.80 5.25 14.34
CA CYS A 14 4.40 5.93 15.60
C CYS A 14 3.56 5.08 16.57
N GLY A 15 3.23 3.82 16.22
CA GLY A 15 2.42 2.93 17.06
C GLY A 15 0.94 3.29 17.16
N HIS A 16 0.49 4.43 16.61
CA HIS A 16 -0.91 4.86 16.66
C HIS A 16 -1.83 3.83 15.98
N THR A 17 -2.89 3.43 16.69
CA THR A 17 -3.92 2.50 16.18
C THR A 17 -5.06 3.29 15.55
N PHE A 18 -5.35 3.01 14.28
CA PHE A 18 -6.45 3.60 13.53
C PHE A 18 -7.21 2.52 12.74
N TYR A 19 -8.25 2.94 12.03
CA TYR A 19 -9.10 2.05 11.24
C TYR A 19 -9.04 2.44 9.77
N ALA A 20 -8.81 1.47 8.89
CA ALA A 20 -8.75 1.67 7.45
C ALA A 20 -9.75 0.77 6.72
N CYS A 21 -10.38 1.30 5.68
CA CYS A 21 -11.13 0.49 4.71
C CYS A 21 -10.15 -0.14 3.70
N LYS A 22 -10.57 -1.23 3.05
CA LYS A 22 -9.87 -1.73 1.85
C LYS A 22 -10.01 -0.72 0.71
N SER A 23 -8.98 -0.58 -0.11
CA SER A 23 -9.12 0.10 -1.39
C SER A 23 -9.93 -0.75 -2.36
N ILE A 24 -10.59 -0.13 -3.35
CA ILE A 24 -11.35 -0.82 -4.41
C ILE A 24 -10.47 -1.87 -5.13
N ALA A 25 -9.17 -1.60 -5.32
CA ALA A 25 -8.23 -2.56 -5.90
C ALA A 25 -7.97 -3.79 -5.02
N GLN A 26 -8.02 -3.65 -3.69
CA GLN A 26 -7.94 -4.76 -2.73
C GLN A 26 -9.25 -5.54 -2.63
N GLU A 27 -10.40 -4.88 -2.76
CA GLU A 27 -11.70 -5.56 -2.82
C GLU A 27 -11.86 -6.40 -4.09
N LEU A 28 -11.40 -5.88 -5.23
CA LEU A 28 -11.41 -6.59 -6.53
C LEU A 28 -10.27 -7.63 -6.66
N GLY A 29 -9.43 -7.81 -5.64
CA GLY A 29 -8.31 -8.77 -5.66
C GLY A 29 -7.22 -8.45 -6.69
N LEU A 30 -7.16 -7.20 -7.18
CA LEU A 30 -6.18 -6.74 -8.16
C LEU A 30 -4.81 -6.44 -7.52
N LEU A 31 -4.81 -6.01 -6.25
CA LEU A 31 -3.61 -5.71 -5.47
C LEU A 31 -3.83 -6.16 -4.03
N ASP A 32 -2.88 -6.86 -3.40
CA ASP A 32 -2.97 -7.17 -1.96
C ASP A 32 -2.61 -5.94 -1.07
N ALA A 33 -1.92 -4.96 -1.64
CA ALA A 33 -1.46 -3.74 -0.96
C ALA A 33 -2.12 -2.47 -1.50
N GLY A 34 -2.59 -1.63 -0.57
CA GLY A 34 -3.02 -0.26 -0.81
C GLY A 34 -2.04 0.77 -0.24
N HIS A 35 -2.41 2.05 -0.28
CA HIS A 35 -1.62 3.14 0.28
C HIS A 35 -2.49 4.11 1.08
N GLY A 36 -1.93 4.76 2.11
CA GLY A 36 -2.61 5.79 2.88
C GLY A 36 -1.68 6.45 3.89
N SER A 37 -2.11 7.55 4.50
CA SER A 37 -1.31 8.27 5.49
C SER A 37 -1.80 7.99 6.91
N CYS A 38 -0.89 7.90 7.87
CA CYS A 38 -1.24 7.86 9.28
C CYS A 38 -2.03 9.13 9.66
N PRO A 39 -3.18 9.04 10.38
CA PRO A 39 -3.89 10.22 10.83
C PRO A 39 -3.08 11.06 11.83
N GLU A 40 -2.21 10.42 12.61
CA GLU A 40 -1.37 11.04 13.64
C GLU A 40 -0.10 11.68 13.03
N CYS A 41 0.92 10.87 12.74
CA CYS A 41 2.24 11.34 12.29
C CYS A 41 2.32 11.70 10.79
N LYS A 42 1.20 11.63 10.06
CA LYS A 42 1.08 11.90 8.61
C LYS A 42 1.98 11.07 7.68
N THR A 43 2.76 10.12 8.20
CA THR A 43 3.64 9.28 7.38
C THR A 43 2.84 8.49 6.34
N PHE A 44 3.36 8.43 5.11
CA PHE A 44 2.79 7.65 4.02
C PHE A 44 3.15 6.17 4.18
N LEU A 45 2.13 5.32 4.28
CA LEU A 45 2.20 3.90 4.60
C LEU A 45 1.68 3.08 3.42
N ASN A 46 2.34 1.94 3.19
CA ASN A 46 1.73 0.80 2.54
C ASN A 46 0.75 0.14 3.51
N LEU A 47 -0.45 -0.21 3.02
CA LEU A 47 -1.53 -0.86 3.77
C LEU A 47 -1.79 -2.24 3.15
N THR A 48 -1.14 -3.28 3.67
CA THR A 48 -1.31 -4.67 3.18
C THR A 48 -2.33 -5.40 4.06
N PHE A 49 -3.38 -5.95 3.46
CA PHE A 49 -4.45 -6.63 4.20
C PHE A 49 -4.13 -8.11 4.43
N ASP A 50 -4.06 -8.54 5.69
CA ASP A 50 -3.90 -9.95 6.06
C ASP A 50 -5.26 -10.64 6.15
N LYS A 51 -5.57 -11.47 5.15
CA LYS A 51 -6.84 -12.23 5.05
C LYS A 51 -7.04 -13.22 6.19
N ASN A 52 -5.98 -13.69 6.84
CA ASN A 52 -6.08 -14.70 7.91
C ASN A 52 -6.47 -14.06 9.25
N ASN A 53 -5.89 -12.90 9.54
CA ASN A 53 -6.04 -12.21 10.83
C ASN A 53 -7.13 -11.12 10.82
N ASN A 54 -7.64 -10.73 9.65
CA ASN A 54 -8.51 -9.55 9.45
C ASN A 54 -7.87 -8.23 9.93
N GLU A 55 -6.53 -8.15 9.88
CA GLU A 55 -5.75 -6.96 10.26
C GLU A 55 -5.07 -6.34 9.04
N THR A 56 -4.86 -5.03 9.08
CA THR A 56 -4.06 -4.33 8.07
C THR A 56 -2.67 -4.05 8.61
N LYS A 57 -1.66 -4.70 8.01
CA LYS A 57 -0.25 -4.47 8.32
C LYS A 57 0.20 -3.19 7.63
N THR A 58 0.96 -2.37 8.34
CA THR A 58 1.53 -1.14 7.78
C THR A 58 3.05 -1.18 7.72
N ILE A 59 3.60 -0.59 6.68
CA ILE A 59 5.04 -0.38 6.49
C ILE A 59 5.19 1.02 5.85
N ALA A 60 6.12 1.86 6.31
CA ALA A 60 6.41 3.12 5.61
C ALA A 60 6.70 2.87 4.12
N TRP A 61 6.10 3.66 3.23
CA TRP A 61 6.10 3.39 1.79
C TRP A 61 7.52 3.21 1.24
N ASN A 62 8.48 4.04 1.68
CA ASN A 62 9.89 3.93 1.30
C ASN A 62 10.57 2.62 1.76
N LYS A 63 10.16 2.05 2.91
CA LYS A 63 10.65 0.74 3.38
C LYS A 63 10.01 -0.39 2.56
N TYR A 64 8.71 -0.28 2.25
CA TYR A 64 7.99 -1.22 1.38
C TYR A 64 8.63 -1.31 -0.01
N LEU A 65 8.86 -0.17 -0.67
CA LEU A 65 9.51 -0.09 -1.98
C LEU A 65 10.85 -0.86 -1.98
N LYS A 66 11.72 -0.59 -0.98
CA LYS A 66 13.00 -1.29 -0.81
C LYS A 66 12.81 -2.81 -0.67
N SER A 67 11.83 -3.26 0.12
CA SER A 67 11.57 -4.69 0.35
C SER A 67 11.05 -5.45 -0.88
N VAL A 68 10.27 -4.80 -1.76
CA VAL A 68 9.80 -5.42 -3.01
C VAL A 68 10.82 -5.35 -4.15
N GLY A 69 12.09 -5.03 -3.85
CA GLY A 69 13.17 -4.96 -4.82
C GLY A 69 13.13 -3.73 -5.71
N ILE A 70 12.48 -2.64 -5.27
CA ILE A 70 12.23 -1.45 -6.07
C ILE A 70 12.86 -0.19 -5.46
N SER A 71 13.38 0.66 -6.33
CA SER A 71 13.64 2.08 -6.08
C SER A 71 13.19 2.92 -7.33
N THR A 72 13.64 4.16 -7.58
CA THR A 72 13.27 4.98 -8.78
C THR A 72 14.35 5.97 -9.24
N PHE A 73 14.93 5.76 -10.44
CA PHE A 73 16.17 6.40 -10.95
C PHE A 73 16.17 7.93 -10.99
N ASP A 74 17.30 8.57 -10.65
CA ASP A 74 17.48 10.03 -10.68
C ASP A 74 18.24 10.53 -11.93
N GLU A 75 18.22 11.85 -12.13
CA GLU A 75 18.81 12.55 -13.28
C GLU A 75 20.35 12.61 -13.25
N ASN A 76 20.98 12.24 -12.13
CA ASN A 76 22.42 12.29 -11.92
C ASN A 76 23.09 10.91 -12.00
N GLY A 77 22.33 9.84 -12.28
CA GLY A 77 22.86 8.50 -12.55
C GLY A 77 23.11 7.63 -11.30
N VAL A 78 22.55 7.97 -10.14
CA VAL A 78 22.67 7.17 -8.91
C VAL A 78 21.76 5.91 -8.98
N GLU A 79 22.11 4.80 -8.30
CA GLU A 79 21.36 3.53 -8.40
C GLU A 79 20.07 3.51 -7.59
N ILE A 80 18.91 3.47 -8.28
CA ILE A 80 17.61 3.57 -7.64
C ILE A 80 16.53 2.88 -8.55
N LYS A 81 16.27 1.57 -8.30
CA LYS A 81 15.61 0.50 -9.11
C LYS A 81 14.13 0.66 -9.60
N LYS A 82 13.80 1.63 -10.46
CA LYS A 82 12.49 1.86 -11.14
C LYS A 82 11.25 0.98 -10.76
N TYR A 83 10.24 1.53 -10.05
CA TYR A 83 8.90 0.89 -9.87
C TYR A 83 8.19 0.75 -11.22
N LYS A 84 8.36 -0.39 -11.89
CA LYS A 84 7.56 -0.75 -13.06
C LYS A 84 6.22 -1.28 -12.57
N ALA A 85 5.27 -0.38 -12.35
CA ALA A 85 3.90 -0.76 -12.05
C ALA A 85 3.44 -1.83 -13.05
N PRO A 86 2.82 -2.94 -12.59
CA PRO A 86 2.48 -4.04 -13.47
C PRO A 86 1.65 -3.50 -14.62
N ARG A 87 2.11 -3.73 -15.85
CA ARG A 87 1.41 -3.31 -17.06
C ARG A 87 0.17 -4.18 -17.18
N TRP A 88 -0.89 -3.76 -16.50
CA TRP A 88 -2.20 -4.37 -16.59
C TRP A 88 -2.53 -4.53 -18.06
N ASN A 89 -2.68 -5.77 -18.50
CA ASN A 89 -3.24 -6.09 -19.81
C ASN A 89 -4.74 -5.79 -19.76
N ILE A 90 -5.05 -4.48 -19.72
CA ILE A 90 -6.30 -3.95 -20.23
C ILE A 90 -6.28 -4.28 -21.72
N LYS A 91 -6.70 -5.52 -22.04
CA LYS A 91 -7.30 -5.83 -23.32
C LYS A 91 -8.48 -4.88 -23.43
N ARG A 92 -8.27 -3.74 -24.09
CA ARG A 92 -9.33 -2.85 -24.55
C ARG A 92 -10.21 -3.70 -25.46
N ARG A 93 -11.23 -4.35 -24.90
CA ARG A 93 -12.35 -4.84 -25.69
C ARG A 93 -12.97 -3.59 -26.29
N ARG A 94 -12.80 -3.48 -27.62
CA ARG A 94 -13.66 -2.64 -28.46
C ARG A 94 -15.11 -3.13 -28.32
#